data_AF-A0A363TYQ3-F1
#
_entry.id   AF-A0A363TYQ3-F1
#
_cell.length_a   1.000
_cell.length_b   1.000
_cell.length_c   1.000
_cell.angle_alpha   90.00
_cell.angle_beta   90.00
_cell.angle_gamma   90.00
#
_symmetry.space_group_name_H-M   'P 1'
#
loop_
_entity.id
_entity.type
_entity.pdbx_description
1 polymer ?
#
loop_
_entity_poly.entity_id
_entity_poly.type
_entity_poly.pdbx_seq_one_letter_code
_entity_poly.pdbx_strand_id
1 'polypeptide(L)'
;MRISEFAQHRRFLAAVGILLFLLVFLSVFLYSLPKETVLSPLKTALARQGIDFSCEDAGISFPSGIVCRKCALTPRGGVPLFLDRAAASWEWTGLIRWLPVHLRAQRGAMSLDIRTSPMVSDPAKVRLRLASVGSEDVAAFLSPGAGTGFLIDAADLQWKKSSPGGITGAGEGSLSWLRFPIPATDSPVREALLRNVKLKFVVREGTLHISSLTGTYEGSAVDGTGEIARFLTPSLSAVTFHLRIQNPLEGRIATLFNMVAKNAKNANLRVKGSLLSPTGEFQFF
;
A
#
# COMPACT_ATOMS: atom_id res chain seq x y z
N MET A 1 -27.13 -4.62 -62.13
CA MET A 1 -26.55 -5.16 -60.86
C MET A 1 -25.52 -4.19 -60.25
N ARG A 2 -25.81 -2.88 -60.11
CA ARG A 2 -24.87 -1.86 -59.58
C ARG A 2 -25.48 -0.79 -58.66
N ILE A 3 -26.79 -0.83 -58.43
CA ILE A 3 -27.50 0.18 -57.60
C ILE A 3 -27.59 -0.29 -56.12
N SER A 4 -27.61 -1.61 -55.89
CA SER A 4 -27.67 -2.21 -54.55
C SER A 4 -26.40 -1.97 -53.73
N GLU A 5 -25.22 -2.11 -54.33
CA GLU A 5 -23.93 -1.90 -53.64
C GLU A 5 -23.71 -0.43 -53.25
N PHE A 6 -24.14 0.52 -54.10
CA PHE A 6 -24.01 1.95 -53.83
C PHE A 6 -24.93 2.42 -52.69
N ALA A 7 -26.15 1.88 -52.63
CA ALA A 7 -27.09 2.12 -51.54
C ALA A 7 -26.60 1.50 -50.22
N GLN A 8 -25.96 0.32 -50.29
CA GLN A 8 -25.37 -0.36 -49.13
C GLN A 8 -24.16 0.41 -48.58
N HIS A 9 -23.32 0.99 -49.45
CA HIS A 9 -22.18 1.82 -49.06
C HIS A 9 -22.60 3.15 -48.40
N ARG A 10 -23.65 3.81 -48.92
CA ARG A 10 -24.24 5.01 -48.28
C ARG A 10 -24.86 4.72 -46.91
N ARG A 11 -25.57 3.59 -46.77
CA ARG A 11 -26.12 3.15 -45.48
C ARG A 11 -25.03 2.81 -44.48
N PHE A 12 -23.93 2.20 -44.93
CA PHE A 12 -22.76 1.92 -44.11
C PHE A 12 -22.08 3.21 -43.63
N LEU A 13 -21.83 4.17 -44.52
CA LEU A 13 -21.26 5.48 -44.15
C LEU A 13 -22.17 6.27 -43.20
N ALA A 14 -23.49 6.22 -43.41
CA ALA A 14 -24.45 6.83 -42.50
C ALA A 14 -24.45 6.15 -41.12
N ALA A 15 -24.38 4.81 -41.07
CA ALA A 15 -24.27 4.06 -39.81
C ALA A 15 -22.98 4.38 -39.05
N VAL A 16 -21.84 4.48 -39.75
CA VAL A 16 -20.56 4.89 -39.16
C VAL A 16 -20.63 6.33 -38.64
N GLY A 17 -21.23 7.24 -39.40
CA GLY A 17 -21.43 8.63 -38.98
C GLY A 17 -22.32 8.76 -37.74
N ILE A 18 -23.42 8.00 -37.67
CA ILE A 18 -24.31 7.93 -36.50
C ILE A 18 -23.55 7.36 -35.30
N LEU A 19 -22.77 6.31 -35.49
CA LEU A 19 -22.01 5.68 -34.41
C LEU A 19 -20.93 6.61 -33.85
N LEU A 20 -20.23 7.34 -34.73
CA LEU A 20 -19.27 8.39 -34.34
C LEU A 20 -19.98 9.53 -33.61
N PHE A 21 -21.12 10.00 -34.12
CA PHE A 21 -21.90 11.04 -33.46
C PHE A 21 -22.36 10.60 -32.07
N LEU A 22 -22.90 9.39 -31.93
CA LEU A 22 -23.29 8.82 -30.64
C LEU A 22 -22.11 8.68 -29.69
N LEU A 23 -20.94 8.27 -30.18
CA LEU A 23 -19.73 8.12 -29.37
C LEU A 23 -19.21 9.49 -28.89
N VAL A 24 -19.18 10.49 -29.77
CA VAL A 24 -18.81 11.88 -29.42
C VAL A 24 -19.84 12.45 -28.45
N PHE A 25 -21.14 12.32 -28.73
CA PHE A 25 -22.21 12.81 -27.86
C PHE A 25 -22.17 12.15 -26.48
N LEU A 26 -21.96 10.82 -26.41
CA LEU A 26 -21.79 10.11 -25.16
C LEU A 26 -20.56 10.59 -24.40
N SER A 27 -19.45 10.87 -25.09
CA SER A 27 -18.25 11.42 -24.45
C SER A 27 -18.53 12.81 -23.85
N VAL A 28 -19.16 13.71 -24.61
CA VAL A 28 -19.53 15.06 -24.15
C VAL A 28 -20.49 14.97 -22.97
N PHE A 29 -21.52 14.10 -23.07
CA PHE A 29 -22.46 13.86 -21.98
C PHE A 29 -21.75 13.39 -20.71
N LEU A 30 -20.87 12.38 -20.81
CA LEU A 30 -20.10 11.85 -19.67
C LEU A 30 -19.17 12.89 -19.05
N TYR A 31 -18.50 13.73 -19.86
CA TYR A 31 -17.66 14.83 -19.36
C TYR A 31 -18.47 15.99 -18.76
N SER A 32 -19.73 16.15 -19.16
CA SER A 32 -20.64 17.19 -18.66
C SER A 32 -21.42 16.79 -17.40
N LEU A 33 -21.28 15.54 -16.93
CA LEU A 33 -21.99 15.07 -15.75
C LEU A 33 -21.55 15.87 -14.50
N PRO A 34 -22.50 16.31 -13.65
CA PRO A 34 -22.17 16.96 -12.40
C PRO A 34 -21.32 16.04 -11.52
N LYS A 35 -20.33 16.62 -10.83
CA LYS A 35 -19.45 15.88 -9.91
C LYS A 35 -20.21 15.02 -8.91
N GLU A 36 -21.33 15.51 -8.38
CA GLU A 36 -22.15 14.78 -7.42
C GLU A 36 -22.76 13.51 -8.02
N THR A 37 -23.13 13.53 -9.30
CA THR A 37 -23.64 12.36 -10.02
C THR A 37 -22.56 11.29 -10.14
N VAL A 38 -21.34 11.68 -10.52
CA VAL A 38 -20.18 10.77 -10.66
C VAL A 38 -19.79 10.15 -9.32
N LEU A 39 -19.83 10.93 -8.23
CA LEU A 39 -19.35 10.51 -6.92
C LEU A 39 -20.38 9.81 -6.05
N SER A 40 -21.67 9.97 -6.32
CA SER A 40 -22.76 9.43 -5.49
C SER A 40 -22.61 7.94 -5.13
N PRO A 41 -22.19 7.03 -6.03
CA PRO A 41 -22.06 5.61 -5.68
C PRO A 41 -20.88 5.38 -4.73
N LEU A 42 -19.76 6.09 -4.97
CA LEU A 42 -18.54 6.00 -4.17
C LEU A 42 -18.76 6.56 -2.76
N LYS A 43 -19.36 7.75 -2.65
CA LYS A 43 -19.74 8.36 -1.36
C LYS A 43 -20.63 7.42 -0.55
N THR A 44 -21.63 6.80 -1.19
CA THR A 44 -22.55 5.87 -0.52
C THR A 44 -21.83 4.61 -0.02
N ALA A 45 -20.92 4.03 -0.82
CA ALA A 45 -20.16 2.85 -0.44
C ALA A 45 -19.19 3.13 0.72
N LEU A 46 -18.49 4.27 0.68
CA LEU A 46 -17.55 4.69 1.74
C LEU A 46 -18.28 5.08 3.03
N ALA A 47 -19.42 5.76 2.94
CA ALA A 47 -20.22 6.13 4.11
C ALA A 47 -20.72 4.89 4.88
N ARG A 48 -20.99 3.77 4.19
CA ARG A 48 -21.30 2.47 4.84
C ARG A 48 -20.12 1.91 5.63
N GLN A 49 -18.89 2.24 5.25
CA GLN A 49 -17.67 1.92 5.98
C GLN A 49 -17.31 2.99 7.02
N GLY A 50 -18.17 3.99 7.24
CA GLY A 50 -17.91 5.09 8.16
C GLY A 50 -16.86 6.08 7.67
N ILE A 51 -16.69 6.21 6.36
CA ILE A 51 -15.76 7.15 5.74
C ILE A 51 -16.54 8.15 4.89
N ASP A 52 -16.44 9.42 5.23
CA ASP A 52 -16.96 10.50 4.41
C ASP A 52 -15.93 10.86 3.32
N PHE A 53 -16.41 11.01 2.09
CA PHE A 53 -15.57 11.31 0.94
C PHE A 53 -16.03 12.60 0.26
N SER A 54 -15.09 13.50 0.05
CA SER A 54 -15.30 14.71 -0.74
C SER A 54 -14.10 14.96 -1.66
N CYS A 55 -14.30 15.73 -2.72
CA CYS A 55 -13.22 16.21 -3.57
C CYS A 55 -13.60 17.55 -4.20
N GLU A 56 -12.59 18.34 -4.55
CA GLU A 56 -12.77 19.62 -5.23
C GLU A 56 -13.34 19.37 -6.63
N ASP A 57 -12.65 18.51 -7.39
CA ASP A 57 -13.00 18.13 -8.75
C ASP A 57 -13.12 16.61 -8.90
N ALA A 58 -14.14 16.17 -9.64
CA ALA A 58 -14.29 14.80 -10.10
C ALA A 58 -14.64 14.78 -11.58
N GLY A 59 -14.10 13.79 -12.29
CA GLY A 59 -14.38 13.59 -13.70
C GLY A 59 -14.25 12.12 -14.09
N ILE A 60 -14.72 11.82 -15.29
CA ILE A 60 -14.61 10.50 -15.90
C ILE A 60 -13.34 10.48 -16.76
N SER A 61 -12.55 9.41 -16.67
CA SER A 61 -11.42 9.16 -17.57
C SER A 61 -11.77 8.05 -18.55
N PHE A 62 -11.62 8.31 -19.85
CA PHE A 62 -11.80 7.31 -20.90
C PHE A 62 -10.70 6.22 -20.83
N PRO A 63 -11.00 4.93 -21.10
CA PRO A 63 -12.29 4.36 -21.53
C PRO A 63 -13.29 4.09 -20.41
N SER A 64 -12.84 3.85 -19.18
CA SER A 64 -13.71 3.70 -18.02
C SER A 64 -12.92 3.93 -16.75
N GLY A 65 -13.09 5.11 -16.15
CA GLY A 65 -12.46 5.46 -14.90
C GLY A 65 -13.05 6.72 -14.30
N ILE A 66 -12.83 6.91 -13.01
CA ILE A 66 -13.15 8.11 -12.26
C ILE A 66 -11.83 8.68 -11.75
N VAL A 67 -11.64 9.98 -11.91
CA VAL A 67 -10.52 10.72 -11.35
C VAL A 67 -11.06 11.82 -10.46
N CYS A 68 -10.59 11.84 -9.23
CA CYS A 68 -10.88 12.83 -8.22
C CYS A 68 -9.58 13.58 -7.89
N ARG A 69 -9.66 14.91 -7.75
CA ARG A 69 -8.53 15.76 -7.36
C ARG A 69 -8.82 16.44 -6.03
N LYS A 70 -7.78 16.62 -5.22
CA LYS A 70 -7.85 17.22 -3.88
C LYS A 70 -8.99 16.60 -3.07
N CYS A 71 -8.88 15.29 -2.85
CA CYS A 71 -9.87 14.52 -2.14
C CYS A 71 -9.64 14.61 -0.63
N ALA A 72 -10.71 14.60 0.15
CA ALA A 72 -10.65 14.38 1.59
C ALA A 72 -11.39 13.07 1.92
N LEU A 73 -10.68 12.18 2.61
CA LEU A 73 -11.21 10.96 3.22
C LEU A 73 -11.28 11.18 4.73
N THR A 74 -12.48 11.29 5.28
CA THR A 74 -12.68 11.57 6.69
C THR A 74 -13.31 10.35 7.36
N PRO A 75 -12.55 9.56 8.13
CA PRO A 75 -13.14 8.53 8.97
C PRO A 75 -14.03 9.18 10.04
N ARG A 76 -15.14 8.53 10.41
CA ARG A 76 -16.06 9.04 11.44
C ARG A 76 -15.32 9.35 12.75
N GLY A 77 -15.37 10.62 13.17
CA GLY A 77 -14.72 11.10 14.39
C GLY A 77 -13.20 11.23 14.31
N GLY A 78 -12.61 11.06 13.12
CA GLY A 78 -11.17 11.19 12.89
C GLY A 78 -10.78 12.45 12.12
N VAL A 79 -9.47 12.59 11.89
CA VAL A 79 -8.89 13.69 11.12
C VAL A 79 -9.01 13.38 9.62
N PRO A 80 -9.34 14.36 8.76
CA PRO A 80 -9.38 14.14 7.32
C PRO A 80 -7.99 13.79 6.76
N LEU A 81 -7.92 12.75 5.93
CA LEU A 81 -6.78 12.48 5.06
C LEU A 81 -7.00 13.19 3.72
N PHE A 82 -6.10 14.13 3.40
CA PHE A 82 -6.10 14.81 2.11
C PHE A 82 -5.24 14.06 1.09
N LEU A 83 -5.80 13.81 -0.09
CA LEU A 83 -5.12 13.23 -1.24
C LEU A 83 -5.10 14.24 -2.38
N ASP A 84 -3.97 14.40 -3.05
CA ASP A 84 -3.88 15.27 -4.23
C ASP A 84 -4.69 14.69 -5.39
N ARG A 85 -4.67 13.36 -5.51
CA ARG A 85 -5.34 12.64 -6.58
C ARG A 85 -5.77 11.25 -6.12
N ALA A 86 -6.99 10.88 -6.49
CA ALA A 86 -7.46 9.50 -6.47
C ALA A 86 -8.00 9.15 -7.86
N ALA A 87 -7.61 8.02 -8.40
CA ALA A 87 -8.12 7.52 -9.67
C ALA A 87 -8.51 6.06 -9.52
N ALA A 88 -9.68 5.70 -10.04
CA ALA A 88 -10.12 4.32 -10.16
C ALA A 88 -10.45 4.09 -11.63
N SER A 89 -9.83 3.10 -12.26
CA SER A 89 -10.14 2.72 -13.63
C SER A 89 -10.49 1.24 -13.71
N TRP A 90 -11.28 0.92 -14.71
CA TRP A 90 -11.72 -0.42 -15.03
C TRP A 90 -11.21 -0.77 -16.42
N GLU A 91 -10.63 -1.96 -16.57
CA GLU A 91 -10.22 -2.44 -17.89
C GLU A 91 -11.36 -3.23 -18.51
N TRP A 92 -11.87 -2.82 -19.67
CA TRP A 92 -12.85 -3.62 -20.41
C TRP A 92 -12.19 -4.87 -20.98
N THR A 93 -12.41 -6.03 -20.36
CA THR A 93 -11.85 -7.32 -20.83
C THR A 93 -12.86 -8.19 -21.59
N GLY A 94 -13.85 -7.59 -22.24
CA GLY A 94 -14.83 -8.30 -23.07
C GLY A 94 -16.07 -8.83 -22.31
N LEU A 95 -16.90 -9.62 -23.01
CA LEU A 95 -18.30 -10.01 -22.74
C LEU A 95 -18.65 -10.66 -21.38
N ILE A 96 -17.72 -10.79 -20.44
CA ILE A 96 -17.95 -11.47 -19.16
C ILE A 96 -17.82 -10.46 -18.02
N ARG A 97 -18.89 -10.37 -17.21
CA ARG A 97 -19.00 -9.52 -16.02
C ARG A 97 -17.79 -9.74 -15.09
N TRP A 98 -17.32 -8.64 -14.49
CA TRP A 98 -16.20 -8.47 -13.52
C TRP A 98 -14.90 -7.91 -14.14
N LEU A 99 -14.75 -6.58 -14.07
CA LEU A 99 -13.64 -5.79 -14.62
C LEU A 99 -12.40 -5.82 -13.70
N PRO A 100 -11.16 -5.88 -14.23
CA PRO A 100 -9.96 -5.53 -13.49
C PRO A 100 -10.11 -4.11 -12.97
N VAL A 101 -9.85 -3.91 -11.68
CA VAL A 101 -9.89 -2.62 -11.02
C VAL A 101 -8.45 -2.18 -10.82
N HIS A 102 -8.17 -0.96 -11.27
CA HIS A 102 -6.93 -0.26 -11.00
C HIS A 102 -7.25 0.98 -10.18
N LEU A 103 -6.78 1.01 -8.94
CA LEU A 103 -6.93 2.13 -8.03
C LEU A 103 -5.57 2.77 -7.78
N ARG A 104 -5.49 4.09 -7.92
CA ARG A 104 -4.32 4.90 -7.62
C ARG A 104 -4.69 6.01 -6.68
N ALA A 105 -3.91 6.22 -5.63
CA ALA A 105 -4.02 7.36 -4.74
C ALA A 105 -2.65 7.99 -4.54
N GLN A 106 -2.60 9.33 -4.46
CA GLN A 106 -1.37 10.10 -4.33
C GLN A 106 -1.54 11.26 -3.36
N ARG A 107 -0.49 11.55 -2.59
CA ARG A 107 -0.36 12.69 -1.68
C ARG A 107 1.11 13.10 -1.57
N GLY A 108 1.51 14.21 -2.18
CA GLY A 108 2.91 14.61 -2.28
C GLY A 108 3.76 13.50 -2.92
N ALA A 109 4.76 13.01 -2.20
CA ALA A 109 5.58 11.89 -2.62
C ALA A 109 4.91 10.52 -2.42
N MET A 110 3.92 10.43 -1.52
CA MET A 110 3.20 9.20 -1.21
C MET A 110 2.40 8.72 -2.42
N SER A 111 2.53 7.44 -2.76
CA SER A 111 1.67 6.80 -3.75
C SER A 111 1.23 5.39 -3.34
N LEU A 112 -0.01 5.08 -3.71
CA LEU A 112 -0.64 3.77 -3.59
C LEU A 112 -1.17 3.37 -4.96
N ASP A 113 -0.83 2.18 -5.42
CA ASP A 113 -1.33 1.59 -6.66
C ASP A 113 -1.82 0.16 -6.36
N ILE A 114 -3.10 -0.09 -6.56
CA ILE A 114 -3.74 -1.40 -6.38
C ILE A 114 -4.29 -1.84 -7.73
N ARG A 115 -3.89 -3.03 -8.19
CA ARG A 115 -4.32 -3.58 -9.46
C ARG A 115 -4.82 -5.01 -9.28
N THR A 116 -6.01 -5.30 -9.79
CA THR A 116 -6.52 -6.67 -9.85
C THR A 116 -6.28 -7.27 -11.24
N SER A 117 -6.06 -8.58 -11.30
CA SER A 117 -5.89 -9.28 -12.57
C SER A 117 -7.23 -9.63 -13.21
N PRO A 118 -7.32 -9.67 -14.55
CA PRO A 118 -8.51 -10.14 -15.24
C PRO A 118 -8.81 -11.61 -14.94
N MET A 119 -10.09 -11.91 -14.77
CA MET A 119 -10.58 -13.25 -14.42
C MET A 119 -10.19 -14.35 -15.43
N VAL A 120 -9.98 -13.99 -16.70
CA VAL A 120 -9.73 -14.94 -17.80
C VAL A 120 -8.32 -15.52 -17.77
N SER A 121 -7.32 -14.75 -17.33
CA SER A 121 -5.93 -15.21 -17.28
C SER A 121 -5.50 -15.72 -15.92
N ASP A 122 -5.97 -15.10 -14.83
CA ASP A 122 -5.62 -15.50 -13.46
C ASP A 122 -6.61 -14.92 -12.43
N PRO A 123 -7.67 -15.66 -12.05
CA PRO A 123 -8.73 -15.11 -11.22
C PRO A 123 -8.22 -14.75 -9.82
N ALA A 124 -8.62 -13.56 -9.36
CA ALA A 124 -8.44 -13.06 -7.99
C ALA A 124 -7.00 -12.73 -7.56
N LYS A 125 -6.06 -12.53 -8.49
CA LYS A 125 -4.77 -11.92 -8.16
C LYS A 125 -4.91 -10.41 -7.96
N VAL A 126 -4.34 -9.91 -6.87
CA VAL A 126 -4.25 -8.50 -6.53
C VAL A 126 -2.79 -8.16 -6.32
N ARG A 127 -2.36 -7.03 -6.88
CA ARG A 127 -1.07 -6.42 -6.64
C ARG A 127 -1.28 -5.09 -5.95
N LEU A 128 -0.56 -4.84 -4.88
CA LEU A 128 -0.50 -3.57 -4.17
C LEU A 128 0.93 -3.06 -4.21
N ARG A 129 1.09 -1.80 -4.58
CA ARG A 129 2.34 -1.08 -4.52
C ARG A 129 2.16 0.16 -3.68
N LEU A 130 3.08 0.36 -2.75
CA LEU A 130 3.19 1.55 -1.92
C LEU A 130 4.54 2.19 -2.20
N ALA A 131 4.60 3.52 -2.18
CA ALA A 131 5.85 4.24 -2.17
C ALA A 131 5.76 5.49 -1.31
N SER A 132 6.87 5.81 -0.63
CA SER A 132 7.05 7.00 0.20
C SER A 132 5.94 7.20 1.24
N VAL A 133 5.63 6.15 2.02
CA VAL A 133 4.58 6.18 3.04
C VAL A 133 5.19 6.22 4.44
N GLY A 134 4.96 7.31 5.18
CA GLY A 134 5.37 7.45 6.57
C GLY A 134 4.26 7.12 7.56
N SER A 135 4.65 6.90 8.83
CA SER A 135 3.69 6.75 9.93
C SER A 135 2.79 7.98 10.12
N GLU A 136 3.28 9.18 9.79
CA GLU A 136 2.50 10.43 9.87
C GLU A 136 1.40 10.48 8.80
N ASP A 137 1.63 9.89 7.62
CA ASP A 137 0.65 9.88 6.52
C ASP A 137 -0.57 9.02 6.85
N VAL A 138 -0.38 7.98 7.66
CA VAL A 138 -1.43 7.04 8.07
C VAL A 138 -1.99 7.32 9.47
N ALA A 139 -1.46 8.32 10.18
CA ALA A 139 -1.83 8.63 11.57
C ALA A 139 -3.32 8.92 11.75
N ALA A 140 -3.98 9.48 10.73
CA ALA A 140 -5.41 9.74 10.71
C ALA A 140 -6.28 8.47 10.82
N PHE A 141 -5.75 7.31 10.40
CA PHE A 141 -6.45 6.01 10.45
C PHE A 141 -5.89 5.09 11.51
N LEU A 142 -4.59 5.21 11.77
CA LEU A 142 -3.80 4.29 12.58
C LEU A 142 -3.01 5.15 13.55
N SER A 143 -3.50 5.37 14.77
CA SER A 143 -2.79 6.19 15.76
C SER A 143 -1.59 5.40 16.31
N PRO A 144 -0.34 5.68 15.88
CA PRO A 144 0.81 4.93 16.36
C PRO A 144 1.13 5.32 17.81
N GLY A 145 1.66 4.37 18.58
CA GLY A 145 2.16 4.61 19.93
C GLY A 145 3.37 5.53 19.92
N ALA A 146 3.55 6.30 21.00
CA ALA A 146 4.67 7.20 21.16
C ALA A 146 6.02 6.48 20.96
N GLY A 147 6.93 7.10 20.19
CA GLY A 147 8.25 6.54 19.89
C GLY A 147 8.27 5.43 18.83
N THR A 148 7.11 5.00 18.31
CA THR A 148 7.03 4.07 17.17
C THR A 148 6.88 4.85 15.88
N GLY A 149 7.56 4.42 14.81
CA GLY A 149 7.30 4.95 13.49
C GLY A 149 8.00 4.18 12.38
N PHE A 150 7.68 4.55 11.15
CA PHE A 150 8.32 4.00 9.96
C PHE A 150 8.30 5.00 8.81
N LEU A 151 9.19 4.78 7.83
CA LEU A 151 9.11 5.38 6.50
C LEU A 151 9.37 4.31 5.44
N ILE A 152 8.33 3.94 4.70
CA ILE A 152 8.39 2.99 3.59
C ILE A 152 8.82 3.74 2.33
N ASP A 153 9.91 3.30 1.71
CA ASP A 153 10.34 3.84 0.42
C ASP A 153 9.54 3.21 -0.71
N ALA A 154 9.45 1.88 -0.69
CA ALA A 154 8.67 1.10 -1.64
C ALA A 154 8.25 -0.24 -1.02
N ALA A 155 7.04 -0.70 -1.29
CA ALA A 155 6.59 -2.06 -1.00
C ALA A 155 5.73 -2.59 -2.14
N ASP A 156 5.91 -3.87 -2.50
CA ASP A 156 5.12 -4.57 -3.50
C ASP A 156 4.60 -5.87 -2.89
N LEU A 157 3.29 -6.07 -2.94
CA LEU A 157 2.62 -7.25 -2.42
C LEU A 157 1.70 -7.81 -3.50
N GLN A 158 1.89 -9.07 -3.84
CA GLN A 158 1.02 -9.81 -4.74
C GLN A 158 0.34 -10.93 -3.98
N TRP A 159 -0.99 -10.98 -4.04
CA TRP A 159 -1.75 -12.04 -3.39
C TRP A 159 -2.88 -12.54 -4.27
N LYS A 160 -3.36 -13.73 -3.94
CA LYS A 160 -4.57 -14.32 -4.48
C LYS A 160 -5.45 -14.84 -3.35
N LYS A 161 -6.75 -14.86 -3.61
CA LYS A 161 -7.71 -15.53 -2.72
C LYS A 161 -7.55 -17.05 -2.90
N SER A 162 -7.24 -17.76 -1.82
CA SER A 162 -7.02 -19.23 -1.85
C SER A 162 -8.23 -20.03 -1.35
N SER A 163 -9.06 -19.45 -0.48
CA SER A 163 -10.26 -20.08 0.08
C SER A 163 -11.27 -19.01 0.52
N PRO A 164 -12.50 -19.35 0.97
CA PRO A 164 -13.39 -18.39 1.60
C PRO A 164 -12.72 -17.79 2.86
N GLY A 165 -12.13 -16.60 2.72
CA GLY A 165 -11.44 -15.88 3.81
C GLY A 165 -9.91 -16.03 3.82
N GLY A 166 -9.35 -17.03 3.14
CA GLY A 166 -7.89 -17.23 3.05
C GLY A 166 -7.25 -16.41 1.93
N ILE A 167 -6.22 -15.63 2.28
CA ILE A 167 -5.36 -14.91 1.33
C ILE A 167 -3.97 -15.56 1.35
N THR A 168 -3.41 -15.80 0.16
CA THR A 168 -2.02 -16.24 -0.01
C THR A 168 -1.27 -15.30 -0.93
N GLY A 169 -0.04 -14.93 -0.58
CA GLY A 169 0.71 -13.97 -1.35
C GLY A 169 2.20 -13.94 -1.03
N ALA A 170 2.93 -13.12 -1.78
CA ALA A 170 4.33 -12.83 -1.56
C ALA A 170 4.61 -11.37 -1.90
N GLY A 171 5.60 -10.81 -1.25
CA GLY A 171 5.98 -9.44 -1.44
C GLY A 171 7.36 -9.12 -0.93
N GLU A 172 7.78 -7.91 -1.25
CA GLU A 172 9.01 -7.32 -0.78
C GLU A 172 8.80 -5.86 -0.43
N GLY A 173 9.66 -5.33 0.43
CA GLY A 173 9.58 -3.95 0.86
C GLY A 173 10.95 -3.38 1.22
N SER A 174 11.03 -2.07 1.14
CA SER A 174 12.18 -1.26 1.53
C SER A 174 11.68 -0.08 2.35
N LEU A 175 12.36 0.17 3.46
CA LEU A 175 12.06 1.24 4.39
C LEU A 175 13.34 2.03 4.65
N SER A 176 13.24 3.35 4.56
CA SER A 176 14.33 4.26 4.95
C SER A 176 14.67 4.06 6.42
N TRP A 177 13.66 3.93 7.27
CA TRP A 177 13.83 3.66 8.68
C TRP A 177 12.61 3.01 9.34
N LEU A 178 12.87 2.35 10.46
CA LEU A 178 11.89 1.69 11.32
C LEU A 178 12.31 1.91 12.78
N ARG A 179 11.40 2.45 13.60
CA ARG A 179 11.69 2.85 14.99
C ARG A 179 10.81 2.12 15.99
N PHE A 180 11.42 1.66 17.07
CA PHE A 180 10.75 1.01 18.20
C PHE A 180 11.21 1.58 19.55
N PRO A 181 10.30 1.83 20.50
CA PRO A 181 10.67 2.17 21.87
C PRO A 181 11.19 0.94 22.63
N ILE A 182 12.09 1.17 23.60
CA ILE A 182 12.66 0.15 24.49
C ILE A 182 12.28 0.51 25.92
N PRO A 183 11.23 -0.12 26.47
CA PRO A 183 10.64 0.31 27.73
C PRO A 183 11.48 -0.07 28.96
N ALA A 184 12.42 -1.02 28.82
CA ALA A 184 13.28 -1.48 29.89
C ALA A 184 14.06 -0.30 30.51
N THR A 185 13.83 -0.04 31.81
CA THR A 185 14.40 1.13 32.50
C THR A 185 15.89 0.99 32.73
N ASP A 186 16.36 -0.25 32.89
CA ASP A 186 17.74 -0.69 33.05
C ASP A 186 18.52 -0.80 31.73
N SER A 187 17.84 -0.77 30.58
CA SER A 187 18.50 -0.73 29.27
C SER A 187 19.20 0.63 29.06
N PRO A 188 20.48 0.65 28.64
CA PRO A 188 21.16 1.89 28.25
C PRO A 188 20.61 2.48 26.94
N VAL A 189 19.88 1.69 26.16
CA VAL A 189 19.23 2.09 24.91
C VAL A 189 17.74 2.31 25.15
N ARG A 190 17.22 3.47 24.71
CA ARG A 190 15.80 3.86 24.88
C ARG A 190 14.95 3.66 23.62
N GLU A 191 15.58 3.66 22.45
CA GLU A 191 14.90 3.39 21.18
C GLU A 191 15.81 2.60 20.24
N ALA A 192 15.23 1.72 19.44
CA ALA A 192 15.90 1.03 18.35
C ALA A 192 15.50 1.69 17.02
N LEU A 193 16.47 2.29 16.33
CA LEU A 193 16.28 2.86 14.99
C LEU A 193 17.03 2.02 13.96
N LEU A 194 16.28 1.22 13.21
CA LEU A 194 16.80 0.50 12.06
C LEU A 194 16.73 1.39 10.83
N ARG A 195 17.77 1.38 10.00
CA ARG A 195 17.88 2.14 8.76
C ARG A 195 18.11 1.23 7.57
N ASN A 196 17.68 1.68 6.39
CA ASN A 196 17.84 0.98 5.11
C ASN A 196 17.31 -0.45 5.16
N VAL A 197 16.11 -0.62 5.74
CA VAL A 197 15.52 -1.93 6.01
C VAL A 197 15.00 -2.51 4.70
N LYS A 198 15.31 -3.77 4.42
CA LYS A 198 14.73 -4.56 3.32
C LYS A 198 14.03 -5.78 3.86
N LEU A 199 12.84 -6.06 3.33
CA LEU A 199 11.94 -7.12 3.78
C LEU A 199 11.58 -8.01 2.60
N LYS A 200 11.57 -9.32 2.83
CA LYS A 200 10.89 -10.30 1.99
C LYS A 200 9.86 -11.02 2.84
N PHE A 201 8.65 -11.18 2.31
CA PHE A 201 7.57 -11.76 3.07
C PHE A 201 6.59 -12.55 2.22
N VAL A 202 5.87 -13.46 2.89
CA VAL A 202 4.75 -14.21 2.33
C VAL A 202 3.53 -14.00 3.19
N VAL A 203 2.36 -13.92 2.57
CA VAL A 203 1.07 -13.86 3.26
C VAL A 203 0.46 -15.25 3.24
N ARG A 204 0.04 -15.74 4.40
CA ARG A 204 -0.70 -16.99 4.55
C ARG A 204 -1.74 -16.81 5.65
N GLU A 205 -2.99 -17.16 5.36
CA GLU A 205 -4.06 -17.24 6.37
C GLU A 205 -4.26 -15.93 7.18
N GLY A 206 -4.01 -14.78 6.55
CA GLY A 206 -4.13 -13.48 7.22
C GLY A 206 -2.93 -13.09 8.10
N THR A 207 -1.83 -13.82 8.00
CA THR A 207 -0.53 -13.51 8.63
C THR A 207 0.51 -13.21 7.56
N LEU A 208 1.30 -12.16 7.79
CA LEU A 208 2.45 -11.78 6.97
C LEU A 208 3.69 -12.36 7.63
N HIS A 209 4.27 -13.40 7.05
CA HIS A 209 5.52 -14.02 7.50
C HIS A 209 6.69 -13.35 6.79
N ILE A 210 7.56 -12.70 7.56
CA ILE A 210 8.78 -12.05 7.09
C ILE A 210 9.88 -13.10 7.11
N SER A 211 10.19 -13.63 5.92
CA SER A 211 11.23 -14.64 5.74
C SER A 211 12.63 -14.05 5.80
N SER A 212 12.78 -12.75 5.54
CA SER A 212 14.04 -12.04 5.67
C SER A 212 13.78 -10.56 5.96
N LEU A 213 14.40 -10.06 7.02
CA LEU A 213 14.57 -8.65 7.34
C LEU A 213 16.06 -8.36 7.39
N THR A 214 16.52 -7.36 6.64
CA THR A 214 17.90 -6.88 6.70
C THR A 214 17.92 -5.38 6.87
N GLY A 215 18.98 -4.82 7.45
CA GLY A 215 19.12 -3.39 7.62
C GLY A 215 20.40 -3.02 8.36
N THR A 216 20.40 -1.82 8.94
CA THR A 216 21.53 -1.30 9.72
C THR A 216 21.04 -0.67 11.02
N TYR A 217 21.81 -0.87 12.09
CA TYR A 217 21.60 -0.25 13.40
C TYR A 217 22.95 0.31 13.86
N GLU A 218 23.05 1.63 14.02
CA GLU A 218 24.29 2.31 14.43
C GLU A 218 25.56 1.88 13.65
N GLY A 219 25.40 1.60 12.35
CA GLY A 219 26.48 1.14 11.48
C GLY A 219 26.76 -0.38 11.51
N SER A 220 26.13 -1.12 12.42
CA SER A 220 26.16 -2.58 12.45
C SER A 220 25.11 -3.19 11.52
N ALA A 221 25.42 -4.36 10.95
CA ALA A 221 24.49 -5.08 10.09
C ALA A 221 23.38 -5.71 10.93
N VAL A 222 22.15 -5.68 10.42
CA VAL A 222 20.99 -6.32 11.05
C VAL A 222 20.41 -7.34 10.10
N ASP A 223 20.15 -8.54 10.61
CA ASP A 223 19.49 -9.62 9.89
C ASP A 223 18.47 -10.34 10.80
N GLY A 224 17.38 -10.85 10.23
CA GLY A 224 16.38 -11.53 11.03
C GLY A 224 15.12 -11.92 10.29
N THR A 225 14.12 -12.33 11.06
CA THR A 225 12.82 -12.81 10.58
C THR A 225 11.70 -12.29 11.47
N GLY A 226 10.47 -12.56 11.09
CA GLY A 226 9.34 -12.36 11.98
C GLY A 226 7.99 -12.52 11.32
N GLU A 227 6.97 -11.97 11.96
CA GLU A 227 5.59 -12.11 11.54
C GLU A 227 4.72 -10.93 11.96
N ILE A 228 3.67 -10.68 11.17
CA ILE A 228 2.59 -9.77 11.48
C ILE A 228 1.27 -10.54 11.36
N ALA A 229 0.70 -10.93 12.49
CA ALA A 229 -0.58 -11.61 12.54
C ALA A 229 -1.73 -10.63 12.28
N ARG A 230 -2.77 -11.10 11.58
CA ARG A 230 -4.00 -10.34 11.28
C ARG A 230 -3.74 -9.03 10.52
N PHE A 231 -2.73 -8.99 9.65
CA PHE A 231 -2.22 -7.75 9.01
C PHE A 231 -3.27 -6.92 8.24
N LEU A 232 -4.40 -7.52 7.86
CA LEU A 232 -5.52 -6.84 7.21
C LEU A 232 -6.38 -6.01 8.17
N THR A 233 -6.25 -6.23 9.46
CA THR A 233 -6.96 -5.53 10.53
C THR A 233 -5.94 -4.89 11.47
N PRO A 234 -5.38 -3.71 11.12
CA PRO A 234 -4.26 -3.11 11.84
C PRO A 234 -4.47 -2.94 13.35
N SER A 235 -5.70 -2.60 13.77
CA SER A 235 -6.06 -2.42 15.19
C SER A 235 -5.99 -3.70 16.02
N LEU A 236 -6.09 -4.87 15.37
CA LEU A 236 -5.98 -6.20 15.99
C LEU A 236 -4.69 -6.91 15.61
N SER A 237 -3.81 -6.25 14.86
CA SER A 237 -2.60 -6.84 14.34
C SER A 237 -1.54 -6.93 15.43
N ALA A 238 -0.81 -8.03 15.45
CA ALA A 238 0.31 -8.26 16.35
C ALA A 238 1.59 -8.46 15.55
N VAL A 239 2.69 -7.87 16.00
CA VAL A 239 4.01 -7.94 15.37
C VAL A 239 4.95 -8.73 16.28
N THR A 240 5.76 -9.59 15.67
CA THR A 240 6.91 -10.25 16.32
C THR A 240 8.09 -10.24 15.37
N PHE A 241 9.20 -9.57 15.72
CA PHE A 241 10.47 -9.67 15.00
C PHE A 241 11.58 -10.24 15.88
N HIS A 242 12.45 -11.02 15.24
CA HIS A 242 13.63 -11.63 15.83
C HIS A 242 14.84 -11.21 15.01
N LEU A 243 15.57 -10.23 15.51
CA LEU A 243 16.67 -9.57 14.79
C LEU A 243 17.99 -9.83 15.50
N ARG A 244 19.02 -10.06 14.70
CA ARG A 244 20.41 -10.17 15.12
C ARG A 244 21.16 -8.96 14.59
N ILE A 245 21.95 -8.35 15.45
CA ILE A 245 22.83 -7.23 15.13
C ILE A 245 24.25 -7.77 15.19
N GLN A 246 24.94 -7.68 14.05
CA GLN A 246 26.30 -8.18 13.87
C GLN A 246 27.24 -7.00 13.68
N ASN A 247 28.23 -6.89 14.58
CA ASN A 247 29.26 -5.88 14.46
C ASN A 247 30.34 -6.35 13.46
N PRO A 248 30.55 -5.63 12.33
CA PRO A 248 31.56 -6.02 11.33
C PRO A 248 33.01 -5.89 11.82
N LEU A 249 33.26 -5.20 12.93
CA LEU A 249 34.60 -4.97 13.50
C LEU A 249 35.01 -6.02 14.53
N GLU A 250 34.07 -6.86 14.95
CA GLU A 250 34.32 -7.92 15.92
C GLU A 250 35.24 -8.98 15.28
N GLY A 251 36.50 -8.99 15.69
CA GLY A 251 37.54 -9.91 15.19
C GLY A 251 38.62 -9.30 14.29
N ARG A 252 38.45 -8.07 13.75
CA ARG A 252 39.49 -7.44 12.90
C ARG A 252 40.30 -6.32 13.58
N ILE A 253 39.76 -5.67 14.62
CA ILE A 253 40.41 -4.51 15.25
C ILE A 253 40.29 -4.56 16.78
N ALA A 254 40.45 -5.73 17.39
CA ALA A 254 40.45 -5.87 18.84
C ALA A 254 41.69 -5.23 19.53
N THR A 255 42.69 -4.79 18.76
CA THR A 255 43.98 -4.29 19.32
C THR A 255 44.19 -2.78 19.23
N LEU A 256 43.43 -2.01 18.43
CA LEU A 256 43.75 -0.59 18.18
C LEU A 256 42.74 0.45 18.69
N PHE A 257 41.52 0.06 19.07
CA PHE A 257 40.46 1.03 19.40
C PHE A 257 39.67 0.70 20.68
N ASN A 258 40.41 0.40 21.76
CA ASN A 258 39.81 0.25 23.10
C ASN A 258 39.20 1.56 23.66
N MET A 259 39.20 2.67 22.91
CA MET A 259 38.65 3.97 23.33
C MET A 259 37.37 4.42 22.59
N VAL A 260 36.83 3.65 21.64
CA VAL A 260 35.52 3.98 20.98
C VAL A 260 34.47 2.88 21.20
N ALA A 261 34.87 1.72 21.72
CA ALA A 261 34.07 0.51 21.86
C ALA A 261 33.13 0.47 23.09
N LYS A 262 32.39 1.55 23.37
CA LYS A 262 31.31 1.49 24.38
C LYS A 262 29.97 0.92 23.85
N ASN A 263 29.75 0.87 22.53
CA ASN A 263 28.42 0.58 21.95
C ASN A 263 28.35 -0.56 20.92
N ALA A 264 29.44 -1.28 20.64
CA ALA A 264 29.50 -2.17 19.47
C ALA A 264 29.65 -3.65 19.89
N LYS A 265 28.64 -4.19 20.58
CA LYS A 265 28.53 -5.63 20.88
C LYS A 265 27.51 -6.28 19.96
N ASN A 266 27.72 -7.54 19.62
CA ASN A 266 26.65 -8.34 19.02
C ASN A 266 25.44 -8.33 19.95
N ALA A 267 24.25 -8.23 19.37
CA ALA A 267 23.03 -8.19 20.15
C ALA A 267 21.89 -8.86 19.41
N ASN A 268 20.95 -9.42 20.15
CA ASN A 268 19.65 -9.79 19.63
C ASN A 268 18.65 -8.70 20.01
N LEU A 269 17.91 -8.21 19.03
CA LEU A 269 16.79 -7.30 19.20
C LEU A 269 15.50 -8.08 18.94
N ARG A 270 14.68 -8.22 19.98
CA ARG A 270 13.34 -8.81 19.88
C ARG A 270 12.32 -7.68 19.87
N VAL A 271 11.44 -7.66 18.87
CA VAL A 271 10.36 -6.68 18.79
C VAL A 271 9.03 -7.40 18.93
N LYS A 272 8.13 -6.92 19.78
CA LYS A 272 6.80 -7.51 20.00
C LYS A 272 5.73 -6.48 20.30
N GLY A 273 4.48 -6.81 20.05
CA GLY A 273 3.33 -6.05 20.53
C GLY A 273 2.27 -5.84 19.45
N SER A 274 1.41 -4.84 19.66
CA SER A 274 0.47 -4.39 18.63
C SER A 274 1.23 -3.79 17.45
N LEU A 275 0.73 -3.92 16.22
CA LEU A 275 1.30 -3.27 15.04
C LEU A 275 1.44 -1.75 15.21
N LEU A 276 0.53 -1.14 15.98
CA LEU A 276 0.52 0.30 16.22
C LEU A 276 1.44 0.72 17.37
N SER A 277 1.80 -0.19 18.27
CA SER A 277 2.64 0.10 19.43
C SER A 277 3.58 -1.08 19.79
N PRO A 278 4.45 -1.50 18.87
CA PRO A 278 5.46 -2.52 19.15
C PRO A 278 6.54 -1.97 20.09
N THR A 279 7.12 -2.84 20.91
CA THR A 279 8.25 -2.55 21.81
C THR A 279 9.44 -3.44 21.49
N GLY A 280 10.65 -2.91 21.65
CA GLY A 280 11.90 -3.64 21.49
C GLY A 280 12.52 -4.07 22.82
N GLU A 281 13.23 -5.19 22.81
CA GLU A 281 14.03 -5.72 23.91
C GLU A 281 15.41 -6.14 23.38
N PHE A 282 16.48 -5.63 23.98
CA PHE A 282 17.85 -6.01 23.65
C PHE A 282 18.36 -7.13 24.55
N GLN A 283 19.09 -8.06 23.95
CA GLN A 283 19.95 -9.02 24.64
C GLN A 283 21.36 -8.85 24.08
N PHE A 284 22.27 -8.33 24.90
CA PHE A 284 23.67 -8.08 24.52
C PHE A 284 24.53 -9.31 24.82
N PHE A 285 25.52 -9.58 23.97
CA PHE A 285 26.49 -10.67 24.11
C PHE A 285 27.91 -10.11 24.15
#